data_AF-A0A1J0RC74-F1
#
_entry.id   AF-A0A1J0RC74-F1
#
_cell.length_a   1.000
_cell.length_b   1.000
_cell.length_c   1.000
_cell.angle_alpha   90.00
_cell.angle_beta   90.00
_cell.angle_gamma   90.00
#
_symmetry.space_group_name_H-M   'P 1'
#
loop_
_entity.id
_entity.type
_entity.pdbx_description
1 polymer ?
#
loop_
_entity_poly.entity_id
_entity_poly.type
_entity_poly.pdbx_seq_one_letter_code
_entity_poly.pdbx_strand_id
1 'polypeptide(L)'
;MKEKLKATENKLEWEGRWDRWRKQRQHTKDSETGSWLHKNPLKQRGPLIIHARHSIQALAERAQTIHDQLKQEPMVQTKRLIGSINTDLQTAMCGSEAAYAFQPAANSCNSLGRNDESDCLQHNRKWKIHRNDLVCLCADASEEACGPAGMGAKAVGDTRNDRIGSTAGECPNKGPVDDLEAEIYAALAAVQKIGQQSPKDSATILGKSSGATCTTSDTDNCVNYHNYHSGQGTGFKSIPWVKQLTAAAAAHGQYKDEQRQRQQLKQELKALKEAAQMEYSKEDPALPLAINQIDATTQTAAL
;
A
#
# COMPACT_ATOMS: atom_id res chain seq x y z
N MET A 1 -41.87 35.32 -3.46
CA MET A 1 -41.89 34.05 -4.22
C MET A 1 -40.57 33.34 -3.91
N LYS A 2 -40.56 32.16 -3.27
CA LYS A 2 -39.32 31.41 -3.03
C LYS A 2 -38.94 30.74 -4.34
N GLU A 3 -37.94 31.26 -5.04
CA GLU A 3 -37.38 30.59 -6.21
C GLU A 3 -36.89 29.20 -5.79
N LYS A 4 -37.49 28.16 -6.35
CA LYS A 4 -36.99 26.79 -6.19
C LYS A 4 -35.81 26.63 -7.13
N LEU A 5 -34.65 26.27 -6.58
CA LEU A 5 -33.47 25.94 -7.36
C LEU A 5 -33.81 24.80 -8.33
N LYS A 6 -33.62 25.03 -9.64
CA LYS A 6 -33.81 24.05 -10.71
C LYS A 6 -32.64 23.05 -10.76
N ALA A 7 -32.39 22.38 -9.64
CA ALA A 7 -31.24 21.49 -9.44
C ALA A 7 -31.20 20.33 -10.46
N THR A 8 -32.36 19.72 -10.70
CA THR A 8 -32.53 18.59 -11.62
C THR A 8 -32.35 18.99 -13.09
N GLU A 9 -32.89 20.14 -13.49
CA GLU A 9 -32.77 20.66 -14.87
C GLU A 9 -31.32 21.06 -15.20
N ASN A 10 -30.56 21.50 -14.19
CA ASN A 10 -29.17 21.91 -14.36
C ASN A 10 -28.15 20.78 -14.10
N LYS A 11 -28.59 19.52 -13.90
CA LYS A 11 -27.73 18.37 -13.57
C LYS A 11 -26.75 18.64 -12.43
N LEU A 12 -27.14 19.47 -11.49
CA LEU A 12 -26.27 19.85 -10.40
C LEU A 12 -26.44 18.80 -9.28
N GLU A 13 -25.38 18.10 -8.94
CA GLU A 13 -25.33 17.25 -7.74
C GLU A 13 -25.27 18.15 -6.50
N TRP A 14 -26.44 18.64 -6.01
CA TRP A 14 -26.49 19.54 -4.85
C TRP A 14 -26.40 18.79 -3.52
N GLU A 15 -27.11 17.66 -3.37
CA GLU A 15 -27.27 16.99 -2.07
C GLU A 15 -25.94 16.59 -1.45
N GLY A 16 -25.04 15.96 -2.22
CA GLY A 16 -23.70 15.56 -1.72
C GLY A 16 -22.74 16.72 -1.44
N ARG A 17 -23.03 17.93 -1.94
CA ARG A 17 -22.14 19.10 -1.85
C ARG A 17 -22.69 20.21 -0.93
N TRP A 18 -23.98 20.18 -0.62
CA TRP A 18 -24.71 21.26 0.05
C TRP A 18 -24.12 21.65 1.40
N ASP A 19 -23.82 20.68 2.25
CA ASP A 19 -23.26 20.96 3.58
C ASP A 19 -21.85 21.57 3.50
N ARG A 20 -21.04 21.13 2.53
CA ARG A 20 -19.71 21.70 2.31
C ARG A 20 -19.82 23.14 1.82
N TRP A 21 -20.70 23.40 0.85
CA TRP A 21 -20.94 24.76 0.36
C TRP A 21 -21.51 25.69 1.43
N ARG A 22 -22.38 25.18 2.32
CA ARG A 22 -22.89 25.95 3.45
C ARG A 22 -21.77 26.35 4.42
N LYS A 23 -20.88 25.42 4.77
CA LYS A 23 -19.69 25.70 5.60
C LYS A 23 -18.77 26.71 4.91
N GLN A 24 -18.45 26.52 3.63
CA GLN A 24 -17.64 27.47 2.87
C GLN A 24 -18.27 28.86 2.76
N ARG A 25 -19.60 28.94 2.62
CA ARG A 25 -20.33 30.22 2.63
C ARG A 25 -20.23 30.91 3.98
N GLN A 26 -20.24 30.18 5.10
CA GLN A 26 -20.03 30.78 6.42
C GLN A 26 -18.64 31.43 6.52
N HIS A 27 -17.61 30.81 5.93
CA HIS A 27 -16.25 31.36 5.92
C HIS A 27 -16.04 32.54 4.95
N THR A 28 -16.94 32.75 3.98
CA THR A 28 -16.76 33.73 2.90
C THR A 28 -17.80 34.86 2.91
N LYS A 29 -18.87 34.77 3.72
CA LYS A 29 -19.92 35.79 3.79
C LYS A 29 -19.57 36.99 4.68
N ASP A 30 -18.59 36.84 5.55
CA ASP A 30 -18.26 37.83 6.56
C ASP A 30 -17.33 38.91 5.98
N SER A 31 -17.62 40.18 6.25
CA SER A 31 -16.83 41.33 5.81
C SER A 31 -16.04 41.98 6.94
N GLU A 32 -16.09 41.42 8.15
CA GLU A 32 -15.36 41.92 9.32
C GLU A 32 -13.83 41.88 9.12
N THR A 33 -13.12 42.74 9.84
CA THR A 33 -11.66 42.83 9.80
C THR A 33 -11.04 41.47 10.14
N GLY A 34 -10.25 40.93 9.21
CA GLY A 34 -9.62 39.62 9.35
C GLY A 34 -10.37 38.46 8.69
N SER A 35 -11.61 38.68 8.19
CA SER A 35 -12.37 37.71 7.41
C SER A 35 -11.71 37.39 6.07
N TRP A 36 -12.14 36.31 5.43
CA TRP A 36 -11.62 35.95 4.10
C TRP A 36 -11.91 37.03 3.06
N LEU A 37 -13.12 37.58 3.04
CA LEU A 37 -13.52 38.61 2.07
C LEU A 37 -12.76 39.93 2.29
N HIS A 38 -12.50 40.30 3.55
CA HIS A 38 -11.68 41.46 3.88
C HIS A 38 -10.22 41.29 3.40
N LYS A 39 -9.66 40.09 3.57
CA LYS A 39 -8.30 39.75 3.13
C LYS A 39 -8.17 39.51 1.62
N ASN A 40 -9.27 39.20 0.95
CA ASN A 40 -9.33 38.91 -0.47
C ASN A 40 -10.46 39.76 -1.10
N PRO A 41 -10.29 41.09 -1.21
CA PRO A 41 -11.31 41.94 -1.81
C PRO A 41 -11.43 41.62 -3.30
N LEU A 42 -12.67 41.58 -3.79
CA LEU A 42 -12.93 41.37 -5.21
C LEU A 42 -12.52 42.63 -6.00
N LYS A 43 -11.52 42.50 -6.87
CA LYS A 43 -11.04 43.60 -7.73
C LYS A 43 -11.73 43.68 -9.10
N GLN A 44 -12.74 42.84 -9.31
CA GLN A 44 -13.45 42.68 -10.56
C GLN A 44 -14.78 43.40 -10.55
N ARG A 45 -15.23 43.87 -11.71
CA ARG A 45 -16.57 44.47 -11.91
C ARG A 45 -17.21 43.94 -13.18
N GLY A 46 -18.54 44.11 -13.28
CA GLY A 46 -19.30 43.85 -14.50
C GLY A 46 -19.10 42.44 -15.10
N PRO A 47 -18.95 42.31 -16.43
CA PRO A 47 -18.79 41.03 -17.12
C PRO A 47 -17.59 40.20 -16.65
N LEU A 48 -16.53 40.83 -16.13
CA LEU A 48 -15.33 40.13 -15.65
C LEU A 48 -15.64 39.22 -14.45
N ILE A 49 -16.58 39.62 -13.59
CA ILE A 49 -17.06 38.77 -12.47
C ILE A 49 -17.73 37.50 -13.00
N ILE A 50 -18.53 37.62 -14.06
CA ILE A 50 -19.25 36.47 -14.64
C ILE A 50 -18.25 35.49 -15.24
N HIS A 51 -17.27 36.00 -16.00
CA HIS A 51 -16.20 35.18 -16.56
C HIS A 51 -15.39 34.48 -15.46
N ALA A 52 -14.90 35.23 -14.47
CA ALA A 52 -14.12 34.67 -13.38
C ALA A 52 -14.89 33.59 -12.60
N ARG A 53 -16.19 33.80 -12.35
CA ARG A 53 -17.06 32.79 -11.72
C ARG A 53 -17.11 31.50 -12.53
N HIS A 54 -17.31 31.60 -13.85
CA HIS A 54 -17.36 30.43 -14.72
C HIS A 54 -16.02 29.67 -14.74
N SER A 55 -14.90 30.38 -14.88
CA SER A 55 -13.56 29.78 -14.86
C SER A 55 -13.24 29.14 -13.51
N ILE A 56 -13.50 29.83 -12.40
CA ILE A 56 -13.28 29.31 -11.05
C ILE A 56 -14.17 28.09 -10.78
N GLN A 57 -15.41 28.08 -11.28
CA GLN A 57 -16.29 26.92 -11.15
C GLN A 57 -15.70 25.69 -11.84
N ALA A 58 -15.26 25.81 -13.10
CA ALA A 58 -14.66 24.69 -13.83
C ALA A 58 -13.40 24.15 -13.13
N LEU A 59 -12.54 25.05 -12.63
CA LEU A 59 -11.35 24.69 -11.85
C LEU A 59 -11.73 23.97 -10.53
N ALA A 60 -12.76 24.45 -9.85
CA ALA A 60 -13.25 23.86 -8.59
C ALA A 60 -13.87 22.46 -8.82
N GLU A 61 -14.56 22.24 -9.93
CA GLU A 61 -15.13 20.93 -10.29
C GLU A 61 -14.02 19.89 -10.57
N ARG A 62 -12.96 20.29 -11.29
CA ARG A 62 -11.79 19.44 -11.48
C ARG A 62 -11.08 19.15 -10.15
N ALA A 63 -10.87 20.18 -9.33
CA ALA A 63 -10.26 20.04 -8.01
C ALA A 63 -11.05 19.10 -7.09
N GLN A 64 -12.38 19.14 -7.18
CA GLN A 64 -13.25 18.24 -6.43
C GLN A 64 -13.07 16.79 -6.85
N THR A 65 -13.02 16.51 -8.16
CA THR A 65 -12.75 15.16 -8.68
C THR A 65 -11.43 14.61 -8.15
N ILE A 66 -10.37 15.42 -8.19
CA ILE A 66 -9.06 15.05 -7.66
C ILE A 66 -9.11 14.79 -6.15
N HIS A 67 -9.77 15.68 -5.40
CA HIS A 67 -9.93 15.53 -3.95
C HIS A 67 -10.67 14.24 -3.58
N ASP A 68 -11.69 13.88 -4.35
CA ASP A 68 -12.45 12.66 -4.12
C ASP A 68 -11.64 11.40 -4.48
N GLN A 69 -10.78 11.46 -5.51
CA GLN A 69 -9.81 10.40 -5.81
C GLN A 69 -8.78 10.24 -4.68
N LEU A 70 -8.22 11.35 -4.18
CA LEU A 70 -7.22 11.34 -3.10
C LEU A 70 -7.77 10.82 -1.77
N LYS A 71 -9.09 10.93 -1.53
CA LYS A 71 -9.76 10.39 -0.35
C LYS A 71 -9.92 8.88 -0.35
N GLN A 72 -10.00 8.26 -1.52
CA GLN A 72 -10.10 6.81 -1.61
C GLN A 72 -8.79 6.18 -1.16
N GLU A 73 -8.84 4.97 -0.62
CA GLU A 73 -7.62 4.20 -0.37
C GLU A 73 -6.93 3.84 -1.71
N PRO A 74 -5.61 3.64 -1.73
CA PRO A 74 -4.90 3.04 -2.86
C PRO A 74 -5.53 1.71 -3.27
N MET A 75 -6.19 1.69 -4.43
CA MET A 75 -6.93 0.53 -4.93
C MET A 75 -6.54 0.20 -6.38
N VAL A 76 -6.39 -1.08 -6.69
CA VAL A 76 -6.26 -1.58 -8.07
C VAL A 76 -7.28 -2.69 -8.28
N GLN A 77 -8.10 -2.57 -9.34
CA GLN A 77 -9.12 -3.56 -9.72
C GLN A 77 -9.94 -4.06 -8.52
N THR A 78 -10.44 -3.13 -7.69
CA THR A 78 -11.23 -3.35 -6.45
C THR A 78 -10.46 -3.85 -5.20
N LYS A 79 -9.17 -4.15 -5.30
CA LYS A 79 -8.35 -4.59 -4.16
C LYS A 79 -7.68 -3.41 -3.45
N ARG A 80 -7.77 -3.39 -2.13
CA ARG A 80 -6.99 -2.48 -1.27
C ARG A 80 -5.56 -2.98 -1.21
N LEU A 81 -4.62 -2.21 -1.76
CA LEU A 81 -3.24 -2.68 -1.97
C LEU A 81 -2.54 -3.06 -0.66
N ILE A 82 -2.61 -2.22 0.38
CA ILE A 82 -2.01 -2.53 1.70
C ILE A 82 -2.63 -3.78 2.32
N GLY A 83 -3.95 -3.93 2.22
CA GLY A 83 -4.64 -5.13 2.71
C GLY A 83 -4.18 -6.40 2.00
N SER A 84 -4.02 -6.34 0.67
CA SER A 84 -3.50 -7.46 -0.12
C SER A 84 -2.04 -7.78 0.20
N ILE A 85 -1.16 -6.78 0.28
CA ILE A 85 0.25 -6.97 0.66
C ILE A 85 0.36 -7.70 2.01
N ASN A 86 -0.34 -7.20 3.03
CA ASN A 86 -0.31 -7.82 4.36
C ASN A 86 -0.87 -9.24 4.35
N THR A 87 -1.96 -9.48 3.62
CA THR A 87 -2.57 -10.81 3.49
C THR A 87 -1.61 -11.79 2.83
N ASP A 88 -0.96 -11.39 1.74
CA ASP A 88 -0.03 -12.25 1.01
C ASP A 88 1.23 -12.55 1.85
N LEU A 89 1.79 -11.55 2.55
CA LEU A 89 2.92 -11.75 3.47
C LEU A 89 2.56 -12.70 4.63
N GLN A 90 1.40 -12.48 5.26
CA GLN A 90 0.90 -13.34 6.34
C GLN A 90 0.62 -14.76 5.85
N THR A 91 0.08 -14.91 4.64
CA THR A 91 -0.17 -16.21 4.02
C THR A 91 1.13 -16.92 3.64
N ALA A 92 2.16 -16.20 3.19
CA ALA A 92 3.48 -16.78 2.95
C ALA A 92 4.09 -17.34 4.25
N MET A 93 3.98 -16.57 5.34
CA MET A 93 4.53 -16.92 6.65
C MET A 93 3.76 -18.05 7.34
N CYS A 94 2.44 -17.90 7.47
CA CYS A 94 1.60 -18.77 8.28
C CYS A 94 0.80 -19.77 7.45
N GLY A 95 0.52 -19.48 6.18
CA GLY A 95 -0.44 -20.20 5.34
C GLY A 95 -1.86 -19.69 5.42
N SER A 96 -2.72 -20.30 4.59
CA SER A 96 -4.13 -19.91 4.43
C SER A 96 -5.13 -20.83 5.13
N GLU A 97 -4.73 -22.03 5.57
CA GLU A 97 -5.67 -22.96 6.20
C GLU A 97 -5.84 -22.61 7.68
N ALA A 98 -7.06 -22.70 8.19
CA ALA A 98 -7.42 -22.25 9.53
C ALA A 98 -6.56 -22.87 10.64
N ALA A 99 -6.05 -24.10 10.44
CA ALA A 99 -5.18 -24.77 11.40
C ALA A 99 -3.85 -24.03 11.64
N TYR A 100 -3.39 -23.23 10.68
CA TYR A 100 -2.06 -22.60 10.71
C TYR A 100 -2.05 -21.11 10.34
N ALA A 101 -3.20 -20.54 9.96
CA ALA A 101 -3.35 -19.15 9.55
C ALA A 101 -2.86 -18.12 10.60
N PHE A 102 -2.59 -16.91 10.10
CA PHE A 102 -2.25 -15.76 10.95
C PHE A 102 -3.43 -15.37 11.84
N GLN A 103 -3.16 -15.12 13.12
CA GLN A 103 -4.11 -14.63 14.11
C GLN A 103 -3.89 -13.13 14.34
N PRO A 104 -4.79 -12.26 13.86
CA PRO A 104 -4.63 -10.80 14.03
C PRO A 104 -4.59 -10.36 15.50
N ALA A 105 -5.36 -11.02 16.37
CA ALA A 105 -5.45 -10.66 17.79
C ALA A 105 -4.15 -10.97 18.57
N ALA A 106 -3.46 -12.05 18.20
CA ALA A 106 -2.21 -12.47 18.83
C ALA A 106 -0.97 -11.94 18.11
N ASN A 107 -1.14 -11.34 16.92
CA ASN A 107 -0.07 -10.92 16.02
C ASN A 107 0.93 -12.06 15.73
N SER A 108 0.42 -13.29 15.61
CA SER A 108 1.23 -14.49 15.44
C SER A 108 0.50 -15.50 14.54
N CYS A 109 1.23 -16.46 13.99
CA CYS A 109 0.59 -17.63 13.37
C CYS A 109 -0.03 -18.54 14.45
N ASN A 110 -1.03 -19.34 14.06
CA ASN A 110 -1.44 -20.48 14.89
C ASN A 110 -0.25 -21.41 15.18
N SER A 111 -0.21 -21.92 16.41
CA SER A 111 0.75 -22.97 16.77
C SER A 111 0.44 -24.22 15.97
N LEU A 112 1.48 -24.88 15.45
CA LEU A 112 1.31 -26.13 14.72
C LEU A 112 1.23 -27.34 15.65
N GLY A 113 1.36 -27.13 16.96
CA GLY A 113 1.48 -28.21 17.92
C GLY A 113 2.78 -28.99 17.76
N ARG A 114 2.82 -30.17 18.37
CA ARG A 114 3.98 -31.07 18.35
C ARG A 114 4.00 -31.82 17.01
N ASN A 115 4.59 -31.23 15.98
CA ASN A 115 4.83 -31.94 14.72
C ASN A 115 5.95 -32.96 14.93
N ASP A 116 5.79 -34.17 14.40
CA ASP A 116 6.81 -35.24 14.36
C ASP A 116 7.85 -34.90 13.25
N GLU A 117 9.11 -35.33 13.39
CA GLU A 117 10.09 -35.30 12.29
C GLU A 117 9.56 -35.99 11.02
N SER A 118 8.66 -36.96 11.15
CA SER A 118 7.98 -37.57 10.01
C SER A 118 7.10 -36.59 9.21
N ASP A 119 6.68 -35.47 9.82
CA ASP A 119 5.99 -34.42 9.09
C ASP A 119 6.89 -33.89 7.97
N CYS A 120 8.23 -33.81 8.16
CA CYS A 120 9.33 -33.44 7.22
C CYS A 120 9.51 -34.38 6.02
N LEU A 121 9.01 -35.61 6.10
CA LEU A 121 9.21 -36.64 5.07
C LEU A 121 8.13 -36.65 3.99
N GLN A 122 6.88 -36.46 4.39
CA GLN A 122 5.75 -36.71 3.51
C GLN A 122 5.22 -35.40 3.00
N HIS A 123 5.19 -35.22 1.68
CA HIS A 123 4.50 -34.16 0.93
C HIS A 123 2.96 -34.09 1.20
N ASN A 124 2.52 -34.32 2.44
CA ASN A 124 1.17 -34.10 2.86
C ASN A 124 0.89 -32.60 2.95
N ARG A 125 -0.38 -32.25 2.81
CA ARG A 125 -0.93 -30.91 2.53
C ARG A 125 -0.49 -29.76 3.46
N LYS A 126 0.33 -30.03 4.47
CA LYS A 126 0.91 -29.10 5.44
C LYS A 126 2.09 -28.26 4.87
N TRP A 127 2.74 -28.63 3.76
CA TRP A 127 3.94 -27.94 3.22
C TRP A 127 3.76 -26.62 2.48
N LYS A 128 2.67 -25.89 2.73
CA LYS A 128 2.33 -24.70 1.95
C LYS A 128 2.90 -23.41 2.52
N ILE A 129 3.71 -23.48 3.58
CA ILE A 129 4.02 -22.34 4.44
C ILE A 129 5.51 -22.30 4.79
N HIS A 130 6.11 -21.11 4.76
CA HIS A 130 7.54 -20.93 5.01
C HIS A 130 7.98 -21.42 6.40
N ARG A 131 7.12 -21.31 7.41
CA ARG A 131 7.41 -21.78 8.78
C ARG A 131 7.65 -23.28 8.87
N ASN A 132 7.00 -24.10 8.03
CA ASN A 132 7.21 -25.55 8.04
C ASN A 132 8.56 -25.90 7.46
N ASP A 133 8.96 -25.17 6.43
CA ASP A 133 10.27 -25.34 5.83
C ASP A 133 11.38 -24.99 6.84
N LEU A 134 11.20 -23.93 7.64
CA LEU A 134 12.11 -23.60 8.74
C LEU A 134 12.21 -24.74 9.77
N VAL A 135 11.09 -25.37 10.16
CA VAL A 135 11.15 -26.53 11.07
C VAL A 135 12.03 -27.62 10.47
N CYS A 136 11.86 -27.99 9.21
CA CYS A 136 12.63 -29.11 8.65
C CYS A 136 14.08 -28.80 8.35
N LEU A 137 14.40 -27.54 8.10
CA LEU A 137 15.79 -27.10 7.99
C LEU A 137 16.49 -27.08 9.36
N CYS A 138 15.73 -27.00 10.45
CA CYS A 138 16.25 -26.83 11.80
C CYS A 138 15.90 -27.99 12.75
N ALA A 139 15.21 -29.02 12.25
CA ALA A 139 14.71 -30.15 13.02
C ALA A 139 15.83 -31.13 13.31
N ASP A 140 16.65 -30.79 14.30
CA ASP A 140 17.73 -31.63 14.78
C ASP A 140 17.58 -31.82 16.30
N ALA A 141 18.05 -32.96 16.80
CA ALA A 141 18.26 -33.20 18.22
C ALA A 141 19.34 -32.26 18.79
N SER A 142 20.20 -31.72 17.92
CA SER A 142 21.24 -30.73 18.17
C SER A 142 20.79 -29.30 17.80
N GLU A 143 21.49 -28.26 18.27
CA GLU A 143 21.21 -26.85 17.91
C GLU A 143 21.92 -26.45 16.61
N GLU A 144 22.86 -27.27 16.16
CA GLU A 144 23.85 -27.02 15.12
C GLU A 144 23.25 -26.92 13.70
N ALA A 145 22.00 -27.34 13.51
CA ALA A 145 21.32 -27.32 12.22
C ALA A 145 21.03 -25.91 11.72
N CYS A 146 20.65 -24.99 12.62
CA CYS A 146 20.23 -23.63 12.27
C CYS A 146 20.95 -22.51 13.05
N GLY A 147 21.91 -22.87 13.89
CA GLY A 147 22.80 -21.94 14.57
C GLY A 147 23.96 -22.70 15.21
N PRO A 148 24.99 -22.04 15.73
CA PRO A 148 25.96 -22.68 16.62
C PRO A 148 25.29 -23.18 17.92
N ALA A 149 25.92 -24.18 18.54
CA ALA A 149 25.50 -24.71 19.83
C ALA A 149 25.39 -23.62 20.92
N GLY A 150 24.34 -23.69 21.74
CA GLY A 150 24.04 -22.76 22.83
C GLY A 150 23.14 -21.57 22.44
N MET A 151 22.63 -21.51 21.21
CA MET A 151 21.70 -20.46 20.75
C MET A 151 20.22 -20.77 21.02
N GLY A 152 19.87 -21.97 21.49
CA GLY A 152 18.46 -22.34 21.67
C GLY A 152 17.69 -22.48 20.34
N ALA A 153 18.41 -22.60 19.22
CA ALA A 153 17.87 -22.78 17.86
C ALA A 153 17.31 -24.20 17.60
N LYS A 154 17.19 -25.02 18.65
CA LYS A 154 16.67 -26.37 18.57
C LYS A 154 15.18 -26.33 18.20
N ALA A 155 14.85 -26.80 17.01
CA ALA A 155 13.46 -26.97 16.57
C ALA A 155 12.87 -28.30 17.07
N VAL A 156 12.97 -28.62 18.37
CA VAL A 156 12.33 -29.82 18.95
C VAL A 156 11.09 -29.40 19.73
N GLY A 157 9.93 -29.92 19.32
CA GLY A 157 8.65 -29.58 19.93
C GLY A 157 8.52 -30.36 21.22
N ASP A 158 8.40 -29.66 22.33
CA ASP A 158 8.12 -30.28 23.62
C ASP A 158 6.76 -29.84 24.17
N THR A 159 6.45 -30.21 25.40
CA THR A 159 5.17 -29.85 26.05
C THR A 159 5.08 -28.37 26.44
N ARG A 160 6.17 -27.60 26.29
CA ARG A 160 6.33 -26.21 26.70
C ARG A 160 6.70 -25.28 25.54
N ASN A 161 7.26 -25.81 24.45
CA ASN A 161 7.83 -25.05 23.33
C ASN A 161 7.29 -25.53 21.97
N ASP A 162 6.70 -24.62 21.19
CA ASP A 162 6.39 -24.83 19.78
C ASP A 162 7.69 -24.86 18.96
N ARG A 163 7.87 -25.86 18.07
CA ARG A 163 9.09 -26.06 17.24
C ARG A 163 9.51 -24.79 16.49
N ILE A 164 8.53 -23.98 16.12
CA ILE A 164 8.75 -22.77 15.32
C ILE A 164 9.00 -21.54 16.19
N GLY A 165 8.40 -21.46 17.37
CA GLY A 165 8.49 -20.27 18.22
C GLY A 165 9.92 -20.01 18.69
N SER A 166 10.64 -21.07 19.10
CA SER A 166 12.06 -20.99 19.49
C SER A 166 12.92 -20.58 18.29
N THR A 167 12.85 -21.34 17.20
CA THR A 167 13.70 -21.15 16.02
C THR A 167 13.47 -19.81 15.31
N ALA A 168 12.22 -19.38 15.16
CA ALA A 168 11.90 -18.09 14.53
C ALA A 168 12.20 -16.91 15.45
N GLY A 169 12.16 -17.10 16.77
CA GLY A 169 12.51 -16.07 17.76
C GLY A 169 13.99 -15.68 17.73
N GLU A 170 14.87 -16.62 17.39
CA GLU A 170 16.31 -16.39 17.24
C GLU A 170 16.70 -15.74 15.90
N CYS A 171 15.76 -15.61 14.95
CA CYS A 171 16.03 -14.94 13.69
C CYS A 171 16.28 -13.45 13.95
N PRO A 172 17.43 -12.89 13.52
CA PRO A 172 17.73 -11.49 13.76
C PRO A 172 16.71 -10.59 13.07
N ASN A 173 16.18 -9.62 13.81
CA ASN A 173 15.28 -8.62 13.25
C ASN A 173 16.02 -7.81 12.19
N LYS A 174 15.51 -7.82 10.95
CA LYS A 174 16.11 -7.10 9.81
C LYS A 174 15.98 -5.57 9.91
N GLY A 175 15.31 -5.04 10.93
CA GLY A 175 15.01 -3.62 11.05
C GLY A 175 13.97 -3.15 10.02
N PRO A 176 13.73 -1.83 9.92
CA PRO A 176 12.81 -1.25 8.94
C PRO A 176 13.23 -1.57 7.50
N VAL A 177 12.24 -1.88 6.65
CA VAL A 177 12.43 -2.17 5.22
C VAL A 177 11.93 -1.00 4.39
N ASP A 178 12.83 -0.37 3.63
CA ASP A 178 12.50 0.79 2.78
C ASP A 178 11.94 0.38 1.40
N ASP A 179 12.44 -0.72 0.81
CA ASP A 179 11.93 -1.26 -0.45
C ASP A 179 11.55 -2.75 -0.30
N LEU A 180 10.31 -2.98 0.12
CA LEU A 180 9.77 -4.32 0.36
C LEU A 180 9.85 -5.21 -0.89
N GLU A 181 9.65 -4.66 -2.07
CA GLU A 181 9.69 -5.43 -3.32
C GLU A 181 11.11 -5.96 -3.59
N ALA A 182 12.10 -5.07 -3.52
CA ALA A 182 13.50 -5.44 -3.71
C ALA A 182 13.97 -6.47 -2.67
N GLU A 183 13.56 -6.29 -1.41
CA GLU A 183 13.92 -7.20 -0.33
C GLU A 183 13.30 -8.59 -0.48
N ILE A 184 12.04 -8.68 -0.91
CA ILE A 184 11.42 -9.97 -1.22
C ILE A 184 12.18 -10.68 -2.34
N TYR A 185 12.49 -9.99 -3.43
CA TYR A 185 13.20 -10.62 -4.54
C TYR A 185 14.64 -11.01 -4.19
N ALA A 186 15.33 -10.20 -3.37
CA ALA A 186 16.65 -10.54 -2.87
C ALA A 186 16.62 -11.79 -1.97
N ALA A 187 15.63 -11.89 -1.07
CA ALA A 187 15.44 -13.06 -0.21
C ALA A 187 15.12 -14.32 -1.02
N LEU A 188 14.19 -14.23 -1.98
CA LEU A 188 13.84 -15.34 -2.87
C LEU A 188 15.04 -15.82 -3.69
N ALA A 189 15.84 -14.89 -4.22
CA ALA A 189 17.06 -15.23 -4.96
C ALA A 189 18.11 -15.90 -4.07
N ALA A 190 18.23 -15.47 -2.81
CA ALA A 190 19.14 -16.09 -1.83
C ALA A 190 18.71 -17.53 -1.51
N VAL A 191 17.41 -17.76 -1.24
CA VAL A 191 16.88 -19.11 -0.98
C VAL A 191 17.08 -20.03 -2.19
N GLN A 192 16.84 -19.52 -3.41
CA GLN A 192 17.04 -20.31 -4.62
C GLN A 192 18.51 -20.72 -4.83
N LYS A 193 19.48 -19.91 -4.40
CA LYS A 193 20.92 -20.22 -4.51
C LYS A 193 21.38 -21.30 -3.52
N ILE A 194 20.76 -21.39 -2.35
CA ILE A 194 21.11 -22.39 -1.33
C ILE A 194 20.37 -23.71 -1.52
N GLY A 195 19.39 -23.77 -2.43
CA GLY A 195 18.80 -25.03 -2.89
C GLY A 195 19.80 -25.83 -3.71
N GLN A 196 20.06 -27.08 -3.31
CA GLN A 196 20.91 -28.01 -4.03
C GLN A 196 20.07 -28.91 -4.95
N GLN A 197 20.56 -29.16 -6.16
CA GLN A 197 20.11 -30.32 -6.94
C GLN A 197 20.91 -31.52 -6.44
N SER A 198 20.22 -32.55 -5.91
CA SER A 198 20.89 -33.78 -5.50
C SER A 198 21.63 -34.39 -6.72
N PRO A 199 22.92 -34.73 -6.60
CA PRO A 199 23.72 -35.27 -7.71
C PRO A 199 23.18 -36.57 -8.30
N LYS A 200 22.29 -37.27 -7.60
CA LYS A 200 21.82 -38.61 -7.99
C LYS A 200 20.46 -38.63 -8.69
N ASP A 201 19.57 -37.65 -8.49
CA ASP A 201 18.17 -37.79 -8.94
C ASP A 201 17.46 -36.49 -9.39
N SER A 202 18.18 -35.39 -9.64
CA SER A 202 17.53 -34.11 -10.03
C SER A 202 16.52 -33.58 -9.00
N ALA A 203 16.53 -34.09 -7.76
CA ALA A 203 15.68 -33.61 -6.69
C ALA A 203 16.09 -32.18 -6.31
N THR A 204 15.12 -31.28 -6.25
CA THR A 204 15.34 -29.89 -5.79
C THR A 204 15.17 -29.86 -4.28
N ILE A 205 16.28 -29.83 -3.54
CA ILE A 205 16.31 -29.90 -2.08
C ILE A 205 16.82 -28.58 -1.53
N LEU A 206 16.15 -28.05 -0.52
CA LEU A 206 16.65 -26.94 0.29
C LEU A 206 17.21 -27.49 1.60
N GLY A 207 18.43 -27.10 1.99
CA GLY A 207 19.07 -27.57 3.21
C GLY A 207 20.09 -28.69 2.99
N LYS A 208 20.47 -29.37 4.07
CA LYS A 208 21.51 -30.41 4.07
C LYS A 208 20.85 -31.78 3.89
N SER A 209 21.23 -32.50 2.84
CA SER A 209 20.86 -33.90 2.65
C SER A 209 22.00 -34.73 2.10
N SER A 210 22.11 -35.99 2.54
CA SER A 210 23.02 -36.97 1.96
C SER A 210 22.39 -37.79 0.81
N GLY A 211 21.10 -37.60 0.54
CA GLY A 211 20.30 -38.45 -0.35
C GLY A 211 19.61 -37.73 -1.50
N ALA A 212 18.70 -38.46 -2.16
CA ALA A 212 17.78 -37.94 -3.17
C ALA A 212 16.47 -37.40 -2.57
N THR A 213 16.24 -37.66 -1.29
CA THR A 213 15.05 -37.30 -0.54
C THR A 213 15.46 -36.91 0.87
N CYS A 214 14.71 -36.00 1.50
CA CYS A 214 14.82 -35.74 2.92
C CYS A 214 14.33 -36.95 3.72
N THR A 215 15.12 -37.38 4.70
CA THR A 215 14.86 -38.47 5.64
C THR A 215 14.65 -37.93 7.05
N THR A 216 14.26 -38.79 8.01
CA THR A 216 14.14 -38.45 9.44
C THR A 216 15.46 -38.62 10.18
N SER A 217 16.58 -38.77 9.47
CA SER A 217 17.87 -38.79 10.15
C SER A 217 18.14 -37.40 10.73
N ASP A 218 18.66 -37.40 11.94
CA ASP A 218 19.39 -36.31 12.60
C ASP A 218 20.48 -35.64 11.73
N THR A 219 20.87 -36.25 10.61
CA THR A 219 21.85 -35.70 9.66
C THR A 219 21.23 -35.08 8.40
N ASP A 220 19.90 -35.09 8.28
CA ASP A 220 19.13 -34.77 7.06
C ASP A 220 18.14 -33.61 7.29
N ASN A 221 18.70 -32.42 7.46
CA ASN A 221 18.00 -31.17 7.72
C ASN A 221 17.59 -30.48 6.40
N CYS A 222 16.52 -30.95 5.76
CA CYS A 222 16.12 -30.46 4.45
C CYS A 222 14.62 -30.44 4.15
N VAL A 223 14.27 -29.75 3.07
CA VAL A 223 12.94 -29.73 2.45
C VAL A 223 13.07 -30.18 1.00
N ASN A 224 12.23 -31.14 0.59
CA ASN A 224 12.21 -31.64 -0.78
C ASN A 224 11.11 -30.92 -1.59
N TYR A 225 11.50 -30.16 -2.62
CA TYR A 225 10.60 -29.47 -3.54
C TYR A 225 10.47 -30.14 -4.92
N HIS A 226 10.93 -31.39 -5.09
CA HIS A 226 10.95 -32.08 -6.38
C HIS A 226 9.60 -32.02 -7.12
N ASN A 227 8.48 -32.20 -6.41
CA ASN A 227 7.13 -32.18 -7.01
C ASN A 227 6.74 -30.82 -7.59
N TYR A 228 7.30 -29.72 -7.08
CA TYR A 228 7.10 -28.39 -7.65
C TYR A 228 7.91 -28.17 -8.93
N HIS A 229 8.90 -29.02 -9.21
CA HIS A 229 9.75 -28.95 -10.39
C HIS A 229 9.40 -30.01 -11.47
N SER A 230 8.39 -30.86 -11.23
CA SER A 230 7.91 -31.90 -12.17
C SER A 230 6.52 -31.57 -12.75
N GLY A 231 6.36 -31.52 -14.09
CA GLY A 231 5.07 -31.23 -14.77
C GLY A 231 4.89 -29.83 -15.39
N GLN A 232 3.65 -29.44 -15.71
CA GLN A 232 3.29 -28.09 -16.25
C GLN A 232 2.97 -27.10 -15.10
N GLY A 233 3.47 -25.86 -15.19
CA GLY A 233 3.30 -24.84 -14.14
C GLY A 233 4.30 -24.96 -12.99
N THR A 234 5.52 -25.42 -13.30
CA THR A 234 6.55 -25.86 -12.37
C THR A 234 7.65 -24.84 -12.14
N GLY A 235 8.49 -25.10 -11.14
CA GLY A 235 9.64 -24.32 -10.73
C GLY A 235 9.45 -23.65 -9.37
N PHE A 236 10.50 -22.99 -8.90
CA PHE A 236 10.54 -22.34 -7.58
C PHE A 236 9.35 -21.41 -7.30
N LYS A 237 8.87 -20.69 -8.32
CA LYS A 237 7.70 -19.78 -8.21
C LYS A 237 6.37 -20.50 -7.96
N SER A 238 6.30 -21.81 -8.18
CA SER A 238 5.09 -22.61 -7.94
C SER A 238 4.94 -23.04 -6.48
N ILE A 239 6.01 -22.93 -5.67
CA ILE A 239 5.97 -23.19 -4.24
C ILE A 239 5.00 -22.18 -3.59
N PRO A 240 4.02 -22.62 -2.77
CA PRO A 240 2.93 -21.76 -2.31
C PRO A 240 3.40 -20.49 -1.60
N TRP A 241 4.35 -20.57 -0.67
CA TRP A 241 4.86 -19.38 0.03
C TRP A 241 5.64 -18.44 -0.91
N VAL A 242 6.39 -18.99 -1.88
CA VAL A 242 7.10 -18.19 -2.90
C VAL A 242 6.10 -17.43 -3.77
N LYS A 243 5.01 -18.09 -4.16
CA LYS A 243 3.93 -17.48 -4.93
C LYS A 243 3.31 -16.30 -4.18
N GLN A 244 3.07 -16.45 -2.87
CA GLN A 244 2.52 -15.38 -2.04
C GLN A 244 3.49 -14.21 -1.88
N LEU A 245 4.78 -14.48 -1.63
CA LEU A 245 5.79 -13.41 -1.58
C LEU A 245 5.89 -12.67 -2.92
N THR A 246 5.84 -13.39 -4.04
CA THR A 246 5.85 -12.78 -5.38
C THR A 246 4.61 -11.91 -5.61
N ALA A 247 3.43 -12.33 -5.13
CA ALA A 247 2.20 -11.55 -5.20
C ALA A 247 2.28 -10.28 -4.32
N ALA A 248 2.82 -10.39 -3.11
CA ALA A 248 3.07 -9.25 -2.22
C ALA A 248 4.03 -8.23 -2.86
N ALA A 249 5.12 -8.69 -3.47
CA ALA A 249 6.07 -7.84 -4.19
C ALA A 249 5.40 -7.10 -5.36
N ALA A 250 4.59 -7.79 -6.17
CA ALA A 250 3.86 -7.18 -7.26
C ALA A 250 2.82 -6.14 -6.77
N ALA A 251 2.09 -6.43 -5.70
CA ALA A 251 1.14 -5.50 -5.09
C ALA A 251 1.86 -4.27 -4.48
N HIS A 252 3.06 -4.45 -3.94
CA HIS A 252 3.90 -3.34 -3.48
C HIS A 252 4.39 -2.46 -4.64
N GLY A 253 4.77 -3.05 -5.78
CA GLY A 253 5.08 -2.31 -7.00
C GLY A 253 3.91 -1.43 -7.44
N GLN A 254 2.70 -1.98 -7.49
CA GLN A 254 1.46 -1.24 -7.78
C GLN A 254 1.18 -0.13 -6.76
N TYR A 255 1.49 -0.37 -5.48
CA TYR A 255 1.34 0.63 -4.44
C TYR A 255 2.29 1.81 -4.65
N LYS A 256 3.55 1.58 -5.02
CA LYS A 256 4.49 2.65 -5.36
C LYS A 256 3.99 3.48 -6.55
N ASP A 257 3.42 2.84 -7.56
CA ASP A 257 2.86 3.52 -8.74
C ASP A 257 1.68 4.43 -8.36
N GLU A 258 0.75 3.91 -7.57
CA GLU A 258 -0.39 4.66 -7.05
C GLU A 258 0.05 5.83 -6.16
N GLN A 259 1.10 5.65 -5.34
CA GLN A 259 1.68 6.76 -4.57
C GLN A 259 2.24 7.86 -5.47
N ARG A 260 2.96 7.50 -6.55
CA ARG A 260 3.47 8.47 -7.53
C ARG A 260 2.32 9.24 -8.21
N GLN A 261 1.27 8.52 -8.63
CA GLN A 261 0.08 9.14 -9.21
C GLN A 261 -0.60 10.11 -8.22
N ARG A 262 -0.71 9.74 -6.95
CA ARG A 262 -1.27 10.61 -5.90
C ARG A 262 -0.43 11.86 -5.66
N GLN A 263 0.90 11.79 -5.78
CA GLN A 263 1.74 12.98 -5.70
C GLN A 263 1.51 13.92 -6.90
N GLN A 264 1.34 13.38 -8.11
CA GLN A 264 0.98 14.17 -9.29
C GLN A 264 -0.39 14.84 -9.11
N LEU A 265 -1.39 14.11 -8.61
CA LEU A 265 -2.71 14.66 -8.28
C LEU A 265 -2.65 15.80 -7.26
N LYS A 266 -1.78 15.70 -6.24
CA LYS A 266 -1.55 16.79 -5.28
C LYS A 266 -0.93 18.03 -5.95
N GLN A 267 -0.01 17.84 -6.88
CA GLN A 267 0.58 18.93 -7.66
C GLN A 267 -0.45 19.58 -8.58
N GLU A 268 -1.29 18.79 -9.26
CA GLU A 268 -2.40 19.29 -10.08
C GLU A 268 -3.40 20.09 -9.24
N LEU A 269 -3.75 19.59 -8.04
CA LEU A 269 -4.63 20.32 -7.11
C LEU A 269 -4.04 21.67 -6.68
N LYS A 270 -2.72 21.76 -6.49
CA LYS A 270 -2.02 23.02 -6.21
C LYS A 270 -2.10 23.96 -7.41
N ALA A 271 -1.84 23.48 -8.62
CA ALA A 271 -1.93 24.29 -9.84
C ALA A 271 -3.36 24.81 -10.09
N LEU A 272 -4.38 23.99 -9.85
CA LEU A 272 -5.79 24.41 -9.94
C LEU A 272 -6.13 25.52 -8.94
N LYS A 273 -5.59 25.43 -7.72
CA LYS A 273 -5.73 26.49 -6.71
C LYS A 273 -5.08 27.79 -7.20
N GLU A 274 -3.86 27.74 -7.71
CA GLU A 274 -3.14 28.90 -8.22
C GLU A 274 -3.87 29.54 -9.42
N ALA A 275 -4.37 28.71 -10.36
CA ALA A 275 -5.19 29.17 -11.47
C ALA A 275 -6.49 29.86 -11.00
N ALA A 276 -7.17 29.29 -10.00
CA ALA A 276 -8.38 29.89 -9.45
C ALA A 276 -8.08 31.22 -8.74
N GLN A 277 -6.92 31.32 -8.07
CA GLN A 277 -6.46 32.57 -7.46
C GLN A 277 -6.16 33.63 -8.51
N MET A 278 -5.48 33.27 -9.61
CA MET A 278 -5.23 34.19 -10.72
C MET A 278 -6.54 34.70 -11.33
N GLU A 279 -7.50 33.80 -11.61
CA GLU A 279 -8.81 34.18 -12.10
C GLU A 279 -9.56 35.09 -11.13
N TYR A 280 -9.45 34.87 -9.82
CA TYR A 280 -10.08 35.71 -8.80
C TYR A 280 -9.43 37.09 -8.69
N SER A 281 -8.11 37.17 -8.84
CA SER A 281 -7.34 38.39 -8.66
C SER A 281 -7.24 39.29 -9.90
N LYS A 282 -7.76 38.85 -11.06
CA LYS A 282 -7.75 39.69 -12.27
C LYS A 282 -8.38 41.03 -11.97
N GLU A 283 -7.71 42.10 -12.36
CA GLU A 283 -8.21 43.46 -12.23
C GLU A 283 -8.95 43.85 -13.51
N ASP A 284 -10.03 44.62 -13.38
CA ASP A 284 -10.71 45.19 -14.54
C ASP A 284 -9.82 46.29 -15.15
N PRO A 285 -9.33 46.15 -16.39
CA PRO A 285 -8.44 47.14 -17.00
C PRO A 285 -9.09 48.52 -17.20
N ALA A 286 -10.42 48.65 -17.02
CA ALA A 286 -11.11 49.94 -17.00
C ALA A 286 -11.06 50.67 -15.64
N LEU A 287 -10.63 50.01 -14.55
CA LEU A 287 -10.52 50.62 -13.21
C LEU A 287 -9.51 51.79 -13.11
N PRO A 288 -8.32 51.75 -13.74
CA PRO A 288 -7.37 52.86 -13.68
C PRO A 288 -7.82 54.10 -14.44
N LEU A 289 -8.65 53.93 -15.49
CA LEU A 289 -9.06 55.03 -16.38
C LEU A 289 -10.16 55.90 -15.78
N ALA A 290 -11.01 55.34 -14.91
CA ALA A 290 -12.10 56.10 -14.29
C ALA A 290 -11.62 57.03 -13.16
N ILE A 291 -10.48 56.74 -12.51
CA ILE A 291 -9.94 57.61 -11.45
C ILE A 291 -9.29 58.86 -12.07
N ASN A 292 -8.57 58.71 -13.19
CA ASN A 292 -7.90 59.83 -13.85
C ASN A 292 -8.84 60.75 -14.66
N GLN A 293 -10.08 60.35 -14.95
CA GLN A 293 -11.04 61.20 -15.67
C GLN A 293 -11.87 62.11 -14.74
N ILE A 294 -11.97 61.80 -13.45
CA ILE A 294 -12.65 62.66 -12.46
C ILE A 294 -11.76 63.89 -12.14
N ASP A 295 -10.44 63.73 -12.12
CA ASP A 295 -9.52 64.86 -11.91
C ASP A 295 -9.41 65.80 -13.13
N ALA A 296 -9.56 65.28 -14.36
CA ALA A 296 -9.47 66.09 -15.58
C ALA A 296 -10.70 66.96 -15.84
N THR A 297 -11.89 66.53 -15.42
CA THR A 297 -13.15 67.28 -15.62
C THR A 297 -13.40 68.35 -14.56
N THR A 298 -12.69 68.29 -13.42
CA THR A 298 -12.80 69.31 -12.36
C THR A 298 -11.89 70.52 -12.61
N GLN A 299 -10.86 70.40 -13.47
CA GLN A 299 -9.96 71.51 -13.81
C GLN A 299 -10.39 72.36 -15.02
N THR A 300 -11.33 71.91 -15.85
CA THR A 300 -11.77 72.68 -17.04
C THR A 300 -13.03 73.52 -16.82
N ALA A 301 -13.64 73.48 -15.63
CA ALA A 301 -14.80 74.31 -15.27
C ALA A 301 -14.44 75.61 -14.51
N ALA A 302 -13.16 75.96 -14.44
CA ALA A 302 -12.67 77.17 -13.79
C ALA A 302 -11.73 77.97 -14.72
N LEU A 303 -12.27 78.48 -15.82
CA LEU A 303 -11.75 79.63 -16.58
C LEU A 303 -12.90 80.35 -17.27
#